data_AF-A0A382W6J0-F1
#
_entry.id   AF-A0A382W6J0-F1
#
_cell.length_a   1.000
_cell.length_b   1.000
_cell.length_c   1.000
_cell.angle_alpha   90.00
_cell.angle_beta   90.00
_cell.angle_gamma   90.00
#
_symmetry.space_group_name_H-M   'P 1'
#
loop_
_entity.id
_entity.type
_entity.pdbx_description
1 polymer ?
#
loop_
_entity_poly.entity_id
_entity_poly.type
_entity_poly.pdbx_seq_one_letter_code
_entity_poly.pdbx_strand_id
1 'polypeptide(L)'
;MLVGFIQNNPVFGEVGYNLSKIESLLSKYTADLMVLPELFSTGYHFLNPKEALNFSEPIPEGPTTQSLIRICDKNKTTIIAGIAEQDKNRSYNSAVVVG
;
A
#
# COMPACT_ATOMS: atom_id res chain seq x y z
N MET A 1 -19.84 4.81 -11.54
CA MET A 1 -18.68 4.42 -10.72
C MET A 1 -17.68 3.69 -11.61
N LEU A 2 -16.53 4.30 -11.85
CA LEU A 2 -15.39 3.69 -12.53
C LEU A 2 -14.54 2.97 -11.47
N VAL A 3 -14.18 1.73 -11.75
CA VAL A 3 -13.34 0.91 -10.87
C VAL A 3 -12.11 0.47 -11.64
N GLY A 4 -10.95 0.55 -11.01
CA GLY A 4 -9.68 0.11 -11.56
C GLY A 4 -8.87 -0.71 -10.57
N PHE A 5 -7.84 -1.35 -11.09
CA PHE A 5 -6.86 -2.06 -10.30
C PHE A 5 -5.47 -1.81 -10.86
N ILE A 6 -4.46 -1.90 -10.00
CA ILE A 6 -3.06 -1.92 -10.42
C ILE A 6 -2.50 -3.30 -10.15
N GLN A 7 -1.79 -3.85 -11.13
CA GLN A 7 -0.93 -5.01 -10.93
C GLN A 7 0.52 -4.53 -10.93
N ASN A 8 1.27 -4.83 -9.88
CA ASN A 8 2.69 -4.53 -9.79
C ASN A 8 3.52 -5.78 -9.43
N ASN A 9 4.84 -5.67 -9.59
CA ASN A 9 5.81 -6.65 -9.13
C ASN A 9 6.73 -5.94 -8.11
N PRO A 10 6.35 -5.89 -6.82
CA PRO A 10 7.12 -5.20 -5.81
C PRO A 10 8.50 -5.83 -5.65
N VAL A 11 9.54 -4.99 -5.60
CA VAL A 11 10.88 -5.43 -5.22
C VAL A 11 10.89 -5.58 -3.70
N PHE A 12 11.14 -6.78 -3.20
CA PHE A 12 11.02 -7.07 -1.78
C PHE A 12 11.85 -6.11 -0.92
N GLY A 13 11.24 -5.53 0.11
CA GLY A 13 11.86 -4.60 1.04
C GLY A 13 12.08 -3.16 0.53
N GLU A 14 11.97 -2.92 -0.78
CA GLU A 14 12.18 -1.60 -1.39
C GLU A 14 10.91 -0.73 -1.34
N VAL A 15 10.42 -0.45 -0.12
CA VAL A 15 9.11 0.21 0.13
C VAL A 15 8.97 1.54 -0.60
N GLY A 16 9.96 2.43 -0.49
CA GLY A 16 9.91 3.74 -1.14
C GLY A 16 9.89 3.64 -2.67
N TYR A 17 10.68 2.74 -3.24
CA TYR A 17 10.69 2.49 -4.68
C TYR A 17 9.35 1.94 -5.17
N ASN A 18 8.81 0.92 -4.51
CA ASN A 18 7.53 0.30 -4.88
C ASN A 18 6.39 1.32 -4.80
N LEU A 19 6.36 2.13 -3.74
CA LEU A 19 5.37 3.17 -3.54
C LEU A 19 5.44 4.25 -4.63
N SER A 20 6.65 4.71 -4.99
CA SER A 20 6.82 5.70 -6.08
C SER A 20 6.31 5.20 -7.44
N LYS A 21 6.45 3.90 -7.73
CA LYS A 21 5.89 3.29 -8.93
C LYS A 21 4.37 3.33 -8.93
N ILE A 22 3.76 3.02 -7.78
CA ILE A 22 2.32 3.09 -7.62
C ILE A 22 1.81 4.52 -7.77
N GLU A 23 2.47 5.50 -7.16
CA GLU A 23 2.10 6.91 -7.28
C GLU A 23 2.15 7.38 -8.75
N SER A 24 3.17 6.97 -9.50
CA SER A 24 3.27 7.25 -10.94
C SER A 24 2.11 6.66 -11.74
N LEU A 25 1.72 5.41 -11.45
CA LEU A 25 0.59 4.75 -12.10
C LEU A 25 -0.74 5.40 -11.75
N LEU A 26 -0.97 5.70 -10.47
CA LEU A 26 -2.19 6.37 -9.98
C LEU A 26 -2.30 7.82 -10.48
N SER A 27 -1.17 8.47 -10.80
CA SER A 27 -1.18 9.79 -11.44
C SER A 27 -1.56 9.73 -12.92
N LYS A 28 -1.35 8.58 -13.58
CA LYS A 28 -1.64 8.40 -15.01
C LYS A 28 -3.04 7.84 -15.27
N TYR A 29 -3.53 7.00 -14.37
CA TYR A 29 -4.82 6.31 -14.49
C TYR A 29 -5.68 6.61 -13.27
N THR A 30 -6.86 7.17 -13.48
CA THR A 30 -7.80 7.53 -12.41
C THR A 30 -9.11 6.75 -12.54
N ALA A 31 -9.69 6.40 -11.40
CA ALA A 31 -11.01 5.78 -11.25
C ALA A 31 -11.62 6.27 -9.93
N ASP A 32 -12.92 6.05 -9.73
CA ASP A 32 -13.58 6.39 -8.45
C ASP A 32 -13.06 5.49 -7.32
N LEU A 33 -12.73 4.23 -7.65
CA LEU A 33 -12.14 3.24 -6.75
C LEU A 33 -10.96 2.53 -7.41
N MET A 34 -9.81 2.48 -6.74
CA MET A 34 -8.60 1.78 -7.17
C MET A 34 -8.23 0.69 -6.17
N VAL A 35 -7.98 -0.53 -6.65
CA VAL A 35 -7.50 -1.64 -5.82
C VAL A 35 -6.04 -1.94 -6.11
N LEU A 36 -5.21 -1.95 -5.07
CA LEU A 36 -3.80 -2.37 -5.13
C LEU A 36 -3.64 -3.81 -4.63
N PRO A 37 -2.58 -4.52 -5.06
CA PRO A 37 -2.35 -5.90 -4.64
C PRO A 37 -2.09 -6.05 -3.14
N GLU A 38 -2.10 -7.29 -2.70
CA GLU A 38 -1.62 -7.70 -1.39
C GLU A 38 -0.15 -7.28 -1.19
N LEU A 39 0.15 -6.66 -0.04
CA LEU A 39 1.51 -6.24 0.36
C LEU A 39 2.28 -5.52 -0.75
N PHE A 40 1.57 -4.63 -1.48
CA PHE A 40 2.05 -4.02 -2.73
C PHE A 40 3.33 -3.19 -2.57
N SER A 41 3.60 -2.71 -1.36
CA SER A 41 4.75 -1.84 -1.05
C SER A 41 5.95 -2.63 -0.54
N THR A 42 5.74 -3.75 0.16
CA THR A 42 6.81 -4.52 0.82
C THR A 42 7.28 -5.72 0.00
N GLY A 43 6.40 -6.27 -0.85
CA GLY A 43 6.55 -7.63 -1.35
C GLY A 43 6.03 -8.66 -0.35
N TYR A 44 5.99 -9.94 -0.78
CA TYR A 44 5.21 -10.97 -0.09
C TYR A 44 6.05 -12.02 0.67
N HIS A 45 7.21 -12.41 0.13
CA HIS A 45 7.92 -13.60 0.59
C HIS A 45 8.81 -13.34 1.82
N PHE A 46 8.19 -13.06 2.97
CA PHE A 46 8.90 -12.98 4.26
C PHE A 46 9.34 -14.38 4.72
N LEU A 47 10.57 -14.48 5.19
CA LEU A 47 11.20 -15.71 5.69
C LEU A 47 10.79 -16.04 7.13
N ASN A 48 10.41 -15.03 7.91
CA ASN A 48 10.01 -15.21 9.31
C ASN A 48 9.19 -14.01 9.85
N PRO A 49 8.50 -14.17 10.99
CA PRO A 49 7.68 -13.11 11.57
C PRO A 49 8.45 -11.83 11.93
N LYS A 50 9.75 -11.94 12.27
CA LYS A 50 10.59 -10.78 12.59
C LYS A 50 10.86 -9.94 11.34
N GLU A 51 11.05 -10.57 10.19
CA GLU A 51 11.21 -9.86 8.91
C GLU A 51 9.92 -9.13 8.53
N ALA A 52 8.76 -9.79 8.67
CA ALA A 52 7.46 -9.14 8.45
C ALA A 52 7.26 -7.93 9.39
N LEU A 53 7.65 -8.06 10.66
CA LEU A 53 7.57 -6.97 11.63
C LEU A 53 8.47 -5.77 11.28
N ASN A 54 9.63 -6.00 10.66
CA ASN A 54 10.55 -4.93 10.26
C ASN A 54 9.99 -4.06 9.11
N PHE A 55 9.08 -4.61 8.30
CA PHE A 55 8.46 -3.92 7.17
C PHE A 55 7.02 -3.49 7.44
N SER A 56 6.43 -3.91 8.55
CA SER A 56 5.09 -3.49 8.95
C SER A 56 5.09 -2.06 9.49
N GLU A 57 3.99 -1.34 9.28
CA GLU A 57 3.80 0.04 9.74
C GLU A 57 2.50 0.22 10.53
N PRO A 58 2.45 1.15 11.50
CA PRO A 58 1.20 1.49 12.17
C PRO A 58 0.21 2.12 11.19
N ILE A 59 -1.08 1.92 11.42
CA ILE A 59 -2.16 2.53 10.63
C ILE A 59 -2.94 3.48 11.54
N PRO A 60 -3.21 4.73 11.12
CA PRO A 60 -2.89 5.33 9.81
C PRO A 60 -1.54 6.06 9.73
N GLU A 61 -0.74 6.11 10.80
CA GLU A 61 0.44 6.99 10.90
C GLU A 61 1.62 6.55 10.02
N GLY A 62 1.57 5.31 9.49
CA GLY A 62 2.60 4.71 8.66
C GLY A 62 2.82 5.42 7.32
N PRO A 63 4.06 5.39 6.78
CA PRO A 63 4.42 6.13 5.57
C PRO A 63 3.65 5.69 4.34
N THR A 64 3.31 4.40 4.18
CA THR A 64 2.51 3.90 3.06
C THR A 64 1.10 4.45 3.15
N THR A 65 0.44 4.31 4.30
CA THR A 65 -0.93 4.80 4.51
C THR A 65 -1.02 6.32 4.34
N GLN A 66 -0.11 7.08 4.92
CA GLN A 66 -0.04 8.54 4.75
C GLN A 66 0.17 8.97 3.30
N SER A 67 0.94 8.19 2.52
CA SER A 67 1.13 8.47 1.10
C SER A 67 -0.13 8.20 0.29
N LEU A 68 -0.84 7.11 0.58
CA LEU A 68 -2.11 6.81 -0.07
C LEU A 68 -3.18 7.87 0.23
N ILE A 69 -3.25 8.38 1.47
CA ILE A 69 -4.14 9.49 1.83
C ILE A 69 -3.87 10.71 0.94
N ARG A 70 -2.59 11.13 0.81
CA ARG A 70 -2.21 12.26 -0.06
C ARG A 70 -2.59 12.02 -1.53
N ILE A 71 -2.45 10.79 -2.01
CA ILE A 71 -2.82 10.43 -3.39
C ILE A 71 -4.34 10.48 -3.57
N CYS A 72 -5.13 9.98 -2.61
CA CYS A 72 -6.59 10.05 -2.63
C CYS A 72 -7.07 11.50 -2.68
N ASP A 73 -6.52 12.36 -1.81
CA ASP A 73 -6.84 13.79 -1.75
C ASP A 73 -6.59 14.51 -3.07
N LYS A 74 -5.45 14.20 -3.70
CA LYS A 74 -5.00 14.80 -4.97
C LYS A 74 -5.84 14.32 -6.16
N ASN A 75 -6.12 13.02 -6.22
CA ASN A 75 -6.72 12.39 -7.41
C ASN A 75 -8.24 12.22 -7.30
N LYS A 76 -8.84 12.56 -6.15
CA LYS A 76 -10.27 12.37 -5.86
C LYS A 76 -10.71 10.94 -6.13
N THR A 77 -10.00 10.00 -5.53
CA THR A 77 -10.18 8.55 -5.69
C THR A 77 -10.18 7.87 -4.33
N THR A 78 -10.90 6.77 -4.18
CA THR A 78 -10.77 5.86 -3.05
C THR A 78 -9.79 4.75 -3.40
N ILE A 79 -8.87 4.42 -2.49
CA ILE A 79 -7.90 3.34 -2.67
C ILE A 79 -8.12 2.25 -1.62
N ILE A 80 -8.14 1.00 -2.09
CA ILE A 80 -8.01 -0.21 -1.25
C ILE A 80 -6.62 -0.78 -1.50
N ALA A 81 -5.82 -0.98 -0.45
CA ALA A 81 -4.45 -1.45 -0.61
C ALA A 81 -4.02 -2.45 0.47
N GLY A 82 -3.40 -3.55 0.04
CA GLY A 82 -2.82 -4.53 0.94
C GLY A 82 -1.53 -4.02 1.60
N ILE A 83 -1.42 -4.16 2.91
CA ILE A 83 -0.35 -3.57 3.71
C ILE A 83 0.10 -4.49 4.84
N ALA A 84 1.40 -4.44 5.15
CA ALA A 84 1.92 -5.03 6.37
C ALA A 84 1.59 -4.06 7.52
N GLU A 85 0.58 -4.39 8.32
CA GLU A 85 0.15 -3.59 9.47
C GLU A 85 0.95 -3.97 10.70
N GLN A 86 1.30 -2.98 11.52
CA GLN A 86 1.89 -3.17 12.84
C GLN A 86 0.93 -2.69 13.93
N ASP A 87 0.58 -3.59 14.85
CA ASP A 87 -0.01 -3.22 16.15
C ASP A 87 0.84 -3.82 17.28
N LYS A 88 1.40 -2.94 18.11
CA LYS A 88 2.37 -3.28 19.16
C LYS A 88 3.56 -4.07 18.58
N ASN A 89 3.75 -5.32 19.04
CA ASN A 89 4.82 -6.22 18.60
C ASN A 89 4.30 -7.33 17.68
N ARG A 90 3.20 -7.09 16.97
CA ARG A 90 2.61 -8.04 16.02
C ARG A 90 2.46 -7.38 14.67
N SER A 91 2.73 -8.16 13.62
CA SER A 91 2.42 -7.79 12.26
C SER A 91 1.19 -8.54 11.76
N TYR A 92 0.43 -7.89 10.90
CA TYR A 92 -0.76 -8.43 10.25
C TYR A 92 -0.68 -8.19 8.74
N ASN A 93 -1.29 -9.08 7.98
CA ASN A 93 -1.55 -8.86 6.58
C ASN A 93 -2.95 -8.27 6.45
N SER A 94 -3.02 -6.99 6.15
CA SER A 94 -4.22 -6.18 6.26
C SER A 94 -4.50 -5.46 4.94
N ALA A 95 -5.67 -4.84 4.84
CA ALA A 95 -5.98 -3.91 3.77
C ALA A 95 -6.50 -2.60 4.36
N VAL A 96 -5.96 -1.47 3.91
CA VAL A 96 -6.48 -0.15 4.23
C VAL A 96 -7.48 0.29 3.17
N VAL A 97 -8.48 1.07 3.60
CA VAL A 97 -9.39 1.80 2.72
C VAL A 97 -9.23 3.28 3.04
N VAL A 98 -8.84 4.07 2.04
CA VAL A 98 -8.60 5.52 2.16
C VAL A 98 -9.31 6.24 1.02
N GLY A 99 -9.84 7.44 1.26
CA GLY A 99 -10.60 8.21 0.28
C GLY A 99 -10.85 9.64 0.74
#